data_AF-A0A942F8F5-F1
#
_entry.id   AF-A0A942F8F5-F1
#
_cell.length_a   1.000
_cell.length_b   1.000
_cell.length_c   1.000
_cell.angle_alpha   90.00
_cell.angle_beta   90.00
_cell.angle_gamma   90.00
#
_symmetry.space_group_name_H-M   'P 1'
#
loop_
_entity.id
_entity.type
_entity.pdbx_description
1 polymer ?
#
loop_
_entity_poly.entity_id
_entity_poly.type
_entity_poly.pdbx_seq_one_letter_code
_entity_poly.pdbx_strand_id
1 'polypeptide(L)'
;MPTRTLLNWFETPPSSPPASSSTALTEKPAPAAAAPKDRGLLRVGIPRVLNMWSTHQFWIGFLSALGIDPRRIEFSSDTSEEQGRSHAMGRGTVDCCYPVKCMSGHYGELLARSKRKIDILFVPMIYTLPSFLGTHVTASLSCPRVMAGPENIKAGFLKERDAFAEAGVRYVAPFVSLADPPVLPKQLHAGFKDAMPGLTLEETRRAVDAGFRALEAWDRRLRARSRELLEQCARAQRPCILVLARPYHMDPGIGHEIETDLQARGYPVLWAQHLPTDDDLLHWMFDADIAAGHIRSPLDIHDVWPSSYSANTNEILWGAKFAARMPWIACVVRLASYECGMDQPTYSPVQAIVERSGTLFFSFQDLDATKPAGSVKIRVETIAHYLGTRAPDIIAKKLAVNPSACPLIEPP
;
A
#
# COMPACT_ATOMS: atom_id res chain seq x y z
N MET A 1 0.25 -18.25 -19.12
CA MET A 1 0.17 -16.81 -19.47
C MET A 1 1.01 -16.06 -18.45
N PRO A 2 1.94 -15.17 -18.84
CA PRO A 2 2.69 -14.39 -17.87
C PRO A 2 1.69 -13.50 -17.14
N THR A 3 1.56 -13.72 -15.83
CA THR A 3 0.76 -12.89 -14.94
C THR A 3 1.40 -11.52 -14.96
N ARG A 4 0.89 -10.60 -15.81
CA ARG A 4 1.32 -9.20 -15.84
C ARG A 4 1.21 -8.68 -14.41
N THR A 5 2.34 -8.26 -13.83
CA THR A 5 2.35 -7.30 -12.73
C THR A 5 1.38 -6.19 -13.11
N LEU A 6 0.40 -5.92 -12.25
CA LEU A 6 -0.53 -4.80 -12.41
C LEU A 6 0.27 -3.51 -12.18
N LEU A 7 1.11 -3.14 -13.14
CA LEU A 7 2.03 -1.99 -13.07
C LEU A 7 1.30 -0.63 -13.09
N ASN A 8 -0.02 -0.62 -13.23
CA ASN A 8 -0.82 0.60 -13.22
C ASN A 8 -1.65 0.75 -11.93
N TRP A 9 -0.96 0.69 -10.78
CA TRP A 9 -1.55 0.95 -9.46
C TRP A 9 -2.28 2.31 -9.40
N PHE A 10 -1.74 3.33 -10.07
CA PHE A 10 -2.21 4.71 -10.01
C PHE A 10 -3.12 5.12 -11.18
N GLU A 11 -3.63 4.16 -11.96
CA GLU A 11 -4.63 4.48 -12.99
C GLU A 11 -5.92 5.01 -12.35
N THR A 12 -6.45 6.07 -12.92
CA THR A 12 -7.83 6.50 -12.69
C THR A 12 -8.74 5.54 -13.45
N PRO A 13 -9.71 4.87 -12.79
CA PRO A 13 -10.64 4.00 -13.53
C PRO A 13 -11.36 4.83 -14.59
N PRO A 14 -11.60 4.28 -15.79
CA PRO A 14 -12.27 5.00 -16.86
C PRO A 14 -13.65 5.47 -16.38
N SER A 15 -13.95 6.74 -16.63
CA SER A 15 -15.27 7.33 -16.41
C SER A 15 -16.26 6.71 -17.40
N SER A 16 -16.80 5.53 -17.09
CA SER A 16 -17.89 4.93 -17.86
C SER A 16 -18.87 4.32 -16.86
N PRO A 17 -20.13 4.78 -16.81
CA PRO A 17 -21.13 4.06 -16.05
C PRO A 17 -21.31 2.67 -16.70
N PRO A 18 -21.50 1.60 -15.90
CA PRO A 18 -21.80 0.30 -16.47
C PRO A 18 -23.11 0.42 -17.28
N ALA A 19 -23.09 -0.09 -18.51
CA ALA A 19 -24.30 -0.24 -19.31
C ALA A 19 -25.24 -1.24 -18.60
N SER A 20 -26.20 -0.74 -17.82
CA SER A 20 -27.21 -1.55 -17.16
C SER A 20 -28.31 -1.89 -18.16
N SER A 21 -28.37 -3.16 -18.55
CA SER A 21 -29.61 -3.77 -19.04
C SER A 21 -30.38 -4.30 -17.83
N SER A 22 -31.46 -3.61 -17.47
CA SER A 22 -32.76 -4.18 -17.10
C SER A 22 -33.60 -3.15 -16.37
N THR A 23 -34.87 -3.15 -16.75
CA THR A 23 -35.98 -2.35 -16.27
C THR A 23 -36.35 -2.68 -14.83
N ALA A 24 -36.21 -1.72 -13.91
CA ALA A 24 -36.99 -1.65 -12.68
C ALA A 24 -37.09 -0.19 -12.19
N LEU A 25 -38.26 0.16 -11.68
CA LEU A 25 -38.78 1.51 -11.47
C LEU A 25 -38.06 2.31 -10.36
N THR A 26 -37.49 3.45 -10.78
CA THR A 26 -37.49 4.77 -10.14
C THR A 26 -37.49 4.88 -8.60
N GLU A 27 -36.30 5.08 -8.03
CA GLU A 27 -36.06 6.20 -7.11
C GLU A 27 -34.93 7.07 -7.67
N LYS A 28 -35.24 8.35 -7.88
CA LYS A 28 -34.37 9.33 -8.53
C LYS A 28 -33.25 9.69 -7.55
N PRO A 29 -31.96 9.48 -7.87
CA PRO A 29 -30.89 9.99 -7.02
C PRO A 29 -31.01 11.51 -6.96
N ALA A 30 -30.97 12.07 -5.76
CA ALA A 30 -30.93 13.52 -5.57
C ALA A 30 -29.79 14.09 -6.43
N PRO A 31 -30.02 15.21 -7.16
CA PRO A 31 -29.02 15.74 -8.06
C PRO A 31 -27.76 16.06 -7.26
N ALA A 32 -26.62 15.51 -7.70
CA ALA A 32 -25.32 15.93 -7.23
C ALA A 32 -25.25 17.45 -7.35
N ALA A 33 -25.27 18.14 -6.21
CA ALA A 33 -25.16 19.59 -6.14
C ALA A 33 -23.96 20.00 -6.99
N ALA A 34 -24.21 20.82 -8.02
CA ALA A 34 -23.21 21.23 -8.97
C ALA A 34 -21.99 21.79 -8.24
N ALA A 35 -20.85 21.11 -8.35
CA ALA A 35 -19.58 21.63 -7.89
C ALA A 35 -19.39 23.03 -8.50
N PRO A 36 -18.85 24.01 -7.75
CA PRO A 36 -18.59 25.33 -8.31
C PRO A 36 -17.74 25.19 -9.58
N LYS A 37 -18.22 25.82 -10.66
CA LYS A 37 -17.86 25.59 -12.07
C LYS A 37 -16.37 25.77 -12.44
N ASP A 38 -15.48 26.03 -11.50
CA ASP A 38 -14.08 26.41 -11.76
C ASP A 38 -13.01 25.48 -11.16
N ARG A 39 -13.39 24.55 -10.25
CA ARG A 39 -12.40 23.62 -9.64
C ARG A 39 -11.86 22.57 -10.61
N GLY A 40 -12.60 22.27 -11.68
CA GLY A 40 -12.18 21.32 -12.71
C GLY A 40 -10.96 21.77 -13.52
N LEU A 41 -10.55 23.03 -13.42
CA LEU A 41 -9.33 23.54 -14.05
C LEU A 41 -8.08 23.31 -13.20
N LEU A 42 -8.24 23.17 -11.88
CA LEU A 42 -7.13 22.98 -10.94
C LEU A 42 -6.39 21.69 -11.23
N ARG A 43 -5.06 21.76 -11.19
CA ARG A 43 -4.17 20.61 -11.29
C ARG A 43 -3.51 20.33 -9.96
N VAL A 44 -3.67 19.10 -9.47
CA VAL A 44 -3.14 18.66 -8.18
C VAL A 44 -2.01 17.68 -8.42
N GLY A 45 -0.80 18.07 -8.00
CA GLY A 45 0.36 17.19 -7.95
C GLY A 45 0.38 16.40 -6.65
N ILE A 46 0.56 15.09 -6.73
CA ILE A 46 0.68 14.17 -5.59
C ILE A 46 1.99 13.39 -5.71
N PRO A 47 2.93 13.52 -4.77
CA PRO A 47 4.14 12.69 -4.75
C PRO A 47 3.81 11.20 -4.64
N ARG A 48 4.25 10.39 -5.60
CA ARG A 48 4.02 8.94 -5.67
C ARG A 48 4.94 8.18 -4.71
N VAL A 49 4.80 8.42 -3.40
CA VAL A 49 5.77 7.96 -2.40
C VAL A 49 5.07 7.55 -1.10
N LEU A 50 5.74 6.69 -0.30
CA LEU A 50 5.29 6.28 1.03
C LEU A 50 3.86 5.73 1.06
N ASN A 51 2.99 6.24 1.94
CA ASN A 51 1.62 5.79 2.13
C ASN A 51 0.72 6.05 0.91
N MET A 52 1.15 6.80 -0.11
CA MET A 52 0.37 6.93 -1.35
C MET A 52 0.18 5.56 -2.03
N TRP A 53 1.13 4.64 -1.88
CA TRP A 53 1.01 3.30 -2.45
C TRP A 53 -0.17 2.49 -1.89
N SER A 54 -0.59 2.75 -0.64
CA SER A 54 -1.80 2.12 -0.07
C SER A 54 -3.03 3.02 -0.06
N THR A 55 -2.89 4.34 -0.16
CA THR A 55 -4.02 5.29 0.04
C THR A 55 -4.40 6.10 -1.20
N HIS A 56 -3.71 5.96 -2.32
CA HIS A 56 -3.94 6.77 -3.54
C HIS A 56 -5.40 6.75 -4.03
N GLN A 57 -6.10 5.61 -3.98
CA GLN A 57 -7.50 5.54 -4.42
C GLN A 57 -8.44 6.36 -3.54
N PHE A 58 -8.16 6.48 -2.23
CA PHE A 58 -8.89 7.41 -1.37
C PHE A 58 -8.72 8.84 -1.88
N TRP A 59 -7.49 9.26 -2.16
CA TRP A 59 -7.19 10.62 -2.62
C TRP A 59 -7.77 10.92 -4.00
N ILE A 60 -7.71 9.96 -4.93
CA ILE A 60 -8.33 10.08 -6.26
C ILE A 60 -9.85 10.26 -6.10
N GLY A 61 -10.52 9.41 -5.32
CA GLY A 61 -11.96 9.50 -5.10
C GLY A 61 -12.37 10.79 -4.39
N PHE A 62 -11.62 11.19 -3.37
CA PHE A 62 -11.82 12.43 -2.61
C PHE A 62 -11.70 13.68 -3.49
N LEU A 63 -10.58 13.85 -4.19
CA LEU A 63 -10.33 15.03 -5.03
C LEU A 63 -11.32 15.09 -6.22
N SER A 64 -11.65 13.94 -6.80
CA SER A 64 -12.64 13.85 -7.88
C SER A 64 -14.03 14.28 -7.40
N ALA A 65 -14.44 13.86 -6.20
CA ALA A 65 -15.71 14.26 -5.59
C ALA A 65 -15.75 15.75 -5.18
N LEU A 66 -14.59 16.38 -4.93
CA LEU A 66 -14.48 17.83 -4.74
C LEU A 66 -14.61 18.64 -6.05
N GLY A 67 -14.69 17.96 -7.19
CA GLY A 67 -14.86 18.58 -8.51
C GLY A 67 -13.56 18.79 -9.28
N ILE A 68 -12.45 18.18 -8.88
CA ILE A 68 -11.21 18.15 -9.69
C ILE A 68 -11.37 17.09 -10.78
N ASP A 69 -10.99 17.43 -12.02
CA ASP A 69 -10.94 16.45 -13.10
C ASP A 69 -9.89 15.37 -12.79
N PRO A 70 -10.23 14.07 -12.77
CA PRO A 70 -9.28 12.99 -12.52
C PRO A 70 -8.02 13.05 -13.40
N ARG A 71 -8.11 13.57 -14.62
CA ARG A 71 -6.97 13.72 -15.56
C ARG A 71 -5.97 14.80 -15.14
N ARG A 72 -6.36 15.65 -14.18
CA ARG A 72 -5.56 16.72 -13.59
C ARG A 72 -5.05 16.37 -12.20
N ILE A 73 -5.30 15.15 -11.73
CA ILE A 73 -4.61 14.56 -10.59
C ILE A 73 -3.34 13.91 -11.15
N GLU A 74 -2.19 14.50 -10.85
CA GLU A 74 -0.91 14.06 -11.39
C GLU A 74 -0.01 13.49 -10.31
N PHE A 75 0.40 12.24 -10.52
CA PHE A 75 1.44 11.64 -9.70
C PHE A 75 2.84 11.99 -10.26
N SER A 76 3.84 12.08 -9.38
CA SER A 76 5.25 12.11 -9.78
C SER A 76 5.66 10.79 -10.45
N SER A 77 6.82 10.75 -11.11
CA SER A 77 7.37 9.48 -11.60
C SER A 77 7.70 8.53 -10.45
N ASP A 78 7.96 7.26 -10.80
CA ASP A 78 8.61 6.32 -9.90
C ASP A 78 9.92 6.89 -9.36
N THR A 79 10.31 6.45 -8.16
CA THR A 79 11.58 6.84 -7.56
C THR A 79 12.72 6.39 -8.47
N SER A 80 13.69 7.28 -8.72
CA SER A 80 14.89 6.93 -9.47
C SER A 80 16.08 7.76 -9.03
N GLU A 81 17.28 7.25 -9.30
CA GLU A 81 18.51 8.00 -9.02
C GLU A 81 18.57 9.30 -9.84
N GLU A 82 18.08 9.28 -11.08
CA GLU A 82 17.98 10.47 -11.93
C GLU A 82 17.03 11.52 -11.35
N GLN A 83 15.87 11.09 -10.84
CA GLN A 83 14.92 11.98 -10.17
C GLN A 83 15.55 12.60 -8.92
N GLY A 84 16.24 11.78 -8.10
CA GLY A 84 16.97 12.26 -6.93
C GLY A 84 18.05 13.29 -7.29
N ARG A 85 18.93 12.97 -8.26
CA ARG A 85 20.02 13.87 -8.68
C ARG A 85 19.49 15.19 -9.25
N SER A 86 18.43 15.13 -10.08
CA SER A 86 17.89 16.30 -10.77
C SER A 86 17.05 17.20 -9.87
N HIS A 87 16.35 16.63 -8.88
CA HIS A 87 15.29 17.35 -8.16
C HIS A 87 15.47 17.40 -6.63
N ALA A 88 16.19 16.45 -6.01
CA ALA A 88 16.37 16.38 -4.56
C ALA A 88 17.63 17.12 -4.05
N MET A 89 18.64 17.32 -4.89
CA MET A 89 19.97 17.77 -4.47
C MET A 89 19.92 19.08 -3.65
N GLY A 90 20.59 19.08 -2.49
CA GLY A 90 20.65 20.21 -1.56
C GLY A 90 19.42 20.41 -0.66
N ARG A 91 18.36 19.60 -0.83
CA ARG A 91 17.08 19.75 -0.10
C ARG A 91 16.87 18.75 1.04
N GLY A 92 17.89 17.96 1.36
CA GLY A 92 17.87 17.07 2.53
C GLY A 92 17.93 17.86 3.83
N THR A 93 16.98 17.62 4.73
CA THR A 93 16.85 18.36 6.00
C THR A 93 17.13 17.53 7.24
N VAL A 94 16.93 16.21 7.17
CA VAL A 94 17.12 15.29 8.29
C VAL A 94 17.54 13.93 7.78
N ASP A 95 18.41 13.27 8.55
CA ASP A 95 18.76 11.89 8.28
C ASP A 95 17.60 10.98 8.70
N CYS A 96 17.05 10.26 7.73
CA CYS A 96 15.89 9.38 7.86
C CYS A 96 15.98 8.24 6.85
N CYS A 97 15.06 7.28 6.94
CA CYS A 97 15.05 6.16 6.00
C CYS A 97 14.95 6.61 4.54
N TYR A 98 15.56 5.84 3.64
CA TYR A 98 15.67 6.19 2.23
C TYR A 98 14.33 6.58 1.56
N PRO A 99 13.21 5.87 1.79
CA PRO A 99 11.91 6.22 1.20
C PRO A 99 11.42 7.64 1.58
N VAL A 100 11.73 8.11 2.78
CA VAL A 100 11.35 9.48 3.21
C VAL A 100 12.27 10.51 2.54
N LYS A 101 13.55 10.20 2.36
CA LYS A 101 14.49 11.06 1.62
C LYS A 101 14.02 11.26 0.17
N CYS A 102 13.50 10.22 -0.48
CA CYS A 102 13.01 10.25 -1.87
C CYS A 102 11.87 11.26 -2.11
N MET A 103 11.09 11.61 -1.07
CA MET A 103 10.05 12.64 -1.17
C MET A 103 10.56 13.95 -1.78
N SER A 104 11.80 14.34 -1.46
CA SER A 104 12.41 15.56 -2.00
C SER A 104 12.58 15.53 -3.52
N GLY A 105 12.89 14.37 -4.10
CA GLY A 105 12.96 14.17 -5.55
C GLY A 105 11.59 14.34 -6.19
N HIS A 106 10.56 13.70 -5.64
CA HIS A 106 9.19 13.81 -6.15
C HIS A 106 8.63 15.25 -6.07
N TYR A 107 8.92 15.98 -4.99
CA TYR A 107 8.52 17.38 -4.85
C TYR A 107 9.17 18.23 -5.94
N GLY A 108 10.49 18.14 -6.08
CA GLY A 108 11.23 18.93 -7.04
C GLY A 108 10.86 18.59 -8.49
N GLU A 109 10.55 17.32 -8.78
CA GLU A 109 10.07 16.89 -10.09
C GLU A 109 8.72 17.56 -10.42
N LEU A 110 7.76 17.48 -9.50
CA LEU A 110 6.43 18.07 -9.68
C LEU A 110 6.48 19.60 -9.83
N LEU A 111 7.38 20.27 -9.10
CA LEU A 111 7.59 21.72 -9.21
C LEU A 111 8.32 22.14 -10.49
N ALA A 112 9.21 21.30 -11.01
CA ALA A 112 9.99 21.60 -12.22
C ALA A 112 9.21 21.40 -13.54
N ARG A 113 8.02 20.79 -13.50
CA ARG A 113 7.20 20.52 -14.71
C ARG A 113 6.69 21.82 -15.34
N SER A 114 7.24 22.19 -16.50
CA SER A 114 6.85 23.39 -17.26
C SER A 114 5.59 23.19 -18.14
N LYS A 115 5.44 22.02 -18.77
CA LYS A 115 4.31 21.73 -19.69
C LYS A 115 3.00 21.38 -18.98
N ARG A 116 3.09 20.89 -17.75
CA ARG A 116 1.97 20.37 -16.94
C ARG A 116 2.03 20.97 -15.54
N LYS A 117 2.07 22.32 -15.48
CA LYS A 117 2.21 23.06 -14.24
C LYS A 117 1.06 22.73 -13.28
N ILE A 118 1.40 22.29 -12.07
CA ILE A 118 0.45 22.03 -10.99
C ILE A 118 0.06 23.35 -10.30
N ASP A 119 -1.17 23.43 -9.80
CA ASP A 119 -1.65 24.56 -8.99
C ASP A 119 -1.51 24.28 -7.50
N ILE A 120 -1.65 23.01 -7.13
CA ILE A 120 -1.60 22.52 -5.75
C ILE A 120 -0.62 21.35 -5.68
N LEU A 121 0.34 21.41 -4.76
CA LEU A 121 1.13 20.25 -4.34
C LEU A 121 0.49 19.68 -3.08
N PHE A 122 -0.17 18.53 -3.22
CA PHE A 122 -0.91 17.89 -2.14
C PHE A 122 -0.09 16.75 -1.53
N VAL A 123 0.26 16.89 -0.24
CA VAL A 123 1.08 15.90 0.47
C VAL A 123 0.57 15.70 1.90
N PRO A 124 -0.41 14.81 2.13
CA PRO A 124 -1.04 14.66 3.43
C PRO A 124 -0.10 14.04 4.47
N MET A 125 -0.12 14.58 5.69
CA MET A 125 0.52 14.00 6.87
C MET A 125 -0.43 12.99 7.51
N ILE A 126 -0.34 11.73 7.07
CA ILE A 126 -1.24 10.67 7.51
C ILE A 126 -0.77 10.11 8.86
N TYR A 127 -1.57 10.33 9.90
CA TYR A 127 -1.30 9.89 11.27
C TYR A 127 -1.76 8.46 11.54
N THR A 128 -3.00 8.13 11.17
CA THR A 128 -3.56 6.78 11.26
C THR A 128 -3.93 6.28 9.87
N LEU A 129 -3.79 4.97 9.64
CA LEU A 129 -4.12 4.31 8.38
C LEU A 129 -5.31 3.35 8.59
N PRO A 130 -6.29 3.28 7.69
CA PRO A 130 -7.25 2.18 7.67
C PRO A 130 -6.49 0.86 7.60
N SER A 131 -6.88 -0.12 8.41
CA SER A 131 -6.32 -1.46 8.38
C SER A 131 -7.42 -2.48 8.58
N PHE A 132 -7.33 -3.56 7.81
CA PHE A 132 -8.28 -4.69 7.89
C PHE A 132 -8.17 -5.44 9.23
N LEU A 133 -7.09 -5.25 9.99
CA LEU A 133 -6.94 -5.81 11.33
C LEU A 133 -7.88 -5.15 12.36
N GLY A 134 -8.44 -3.98 12.03
CA GLY A 134 -9.51 -3.34 12.80
C GLY A 134 -9.22 -3.25 14.31
N THR A 135 -10.18 -3.72 15.12
CA THR A 135 -10.11 -3.71 16.58
C THR A 135 -9.30 -4.87 17.17
N HIS A 136 -8.71 -5.74 16.35
CA HIS A 136 -7.88 -6.87 16.82
C HIS A 136 -6.44 -6.46 17.18
N VAL A 137 -6.06 -5.21 16.89
CA VAL A 137 -4.76 -4.61 17.21
C VAL A 137 -4.94 -3.36 18.07
N THR A 138 -3.89 -2.96 18.79
CA THR A 138 -3.95 -1.83 19.72
C THR A 138 -4.16 -0.50 19.00
N ALA A 139 -3.45 -0.28 17.88
CA ALA A 139 -3.63 0.90 17.03
C ALA A 139 -3.15 0.66 15.60
N SER A 140 -3.56 1.56 14.69
CA SER A 140 -3.15 1.55 13.28
C SER A 140 -2.44 2.86 12.91
N LEU A 141 -1.35 3.15 13.61
CA LEU A 141 -0.55 4.36 13.42
C LEU A 141 0.39 4.23 12.22
N SER A 142 0.59 5.34 11.52
CA SER A 142 1.65 5.50 10.52
C SER A 142 3.02 5.65 11.20
N CYS A 143 4.09 5.38 10.46
CA CYS A 143 5.44 5.65 10.93
C CYS A 143 5.60 7.16 11.20
N PRO A 144 6.13 7.60 12.36
CA PRO A 144 6.30 9.02 12.67
C PRO A 144 7.15 9.77 11.64
N ARG A 145 8.18 9.11 11.07
CA ARG A 145 9.03 9.69 10.01
C ARG A 145 8.25 9.89 8.71
N VAL A 146 7.34 8.97 8.38
CA VAL A 146 6.48 9.08 7.19
C VAL A 146 5.42 10.16 7.40
N MET A 147 4.78 10.18 8.56
CA MET A 147 3.76 11.18 8.91
C MET A 147 4.34 12.60 8.91
N ALA A 148 5.51 12.81 9.53
CA ALA A 148 6.17 14.12 9.59
C ALA A 148 7.01 14.45 8.35
N GLY A 149 7.15 13.50 7.42
CA GLY A 149 7.91 13.65 6.17
C GLY A 149 7.56 14.92 5.39
N PRO A 150 6.27 15.25 5.20
CA PRO A 150 5.88 16.46 4.47
C PRO A 150 6.46 17.76 5.04
N GLU A 151 6.40 17.99 6.35
CA GLU A 151 6.95 19.22 6.95
C GLU A 151 8.49 19.22 6.97
N ASN A 152 9.11 18.06 7.22
CA ASN A 152 10.56 17.95 7.18
C ASN A 152 11.12 18.28 5.79
N ILE A 153 10.51 17.75 4.74
CA ILE A 153 10.97 17.94 3.36
C ILE A 153 10.65 19.36 2.88
N LYS A 154 9.49 19.90 3.23
CA LYS A 154 9.12 21.31 2.97
C LYS A 154 10.18 22.27 3.48
N ALA A 155 10.75 22.06 4.67
CA ALA A 155 11.82 22.93 5.19
C ALA A 155 13.03 23.02 4.24
N GLY A 156 13.34 21.95 3.48
CA GLY A 156 14.43 21.94 2.50
C GLY A 156 14.12 22.80 1.27
N PHE A 157 12.84 22.89 0.90
CA PHE A 157 12.33 23.76 -0.17
C PHE A 157 12.11 25.21 0.25
N LEU A 158 12.28 25.53 1.53
CA LEU A 158 12.18 26.89 2.09
C LEU A 158 13.54 27.43 2.59
N LYS A 159 14.55 26.57 2.74
CA LYS A 159 15.85 26.89 3.38
C LYS A 159 16.57 28.06 2.72
N GLU A 160 16.70 28.03 1.39
CA GLU A 160 17.42 29.06 0.63
C GLU A 160 16.47 30.07 -0.03
N ARG A 161 15.31 29.59 -0.47
CA ARG A 161 14.29 30.34 -1.19
C ARG A 161 12.95 29.63 -1.05
N ASP A 162 11.84 30.34 -1.20
CA ASP A 162 10.52 29.73 -1.25
C ASP A 162 10.24 29.17 -2.64
N ALA A 163 10.65 27.93 -2.88
CA ALA A 163 10.48 27.26 -4.16
C ALA A 163 9.00 27.06 -4.54
N PHE A 164 8.08 27.01 -3.56
CA PHE A 164 6.65 26.87 -3.82
C PHE A 164 6.06 28.19 -4.33
N ALA A 165 6.41 29.30 -3.69
CA ALA A 165 5.99 30.64 -4.13
C ALA A 165 6.57 30.99 -5.51
N GLU A 166 7.86 30.70 -5.76
CA GLU A 166 8.49 30.90 -7.08
C GLU A 166 7.80 30.11 -8.19
N ALA A 167 7.42 28.86 -7.91
CA ALA A 167 6.66 28.04 -8.84
C ALA A 167 5.18 28.49 -8.94
N GLY A 168 4.68 29.35 -8.04
CA GLY A 168 3.27 29.72 -7.93
C GLY A 168 2.38 28.53 -7.58
N VAL A 169 2.88 27.60 -6.76
CA VAL A 169 2.20 26.38 -6.35
C VAL A 169 1.77 26.49 -4.89
N ARG A 170 0.53 26.13 -4.59
CA ARG A 170 0.01 26.07 -3.22
C ARG A 170 0.40 24.75 -2.57
N TYR A 171 1.19 24.80 -1.51
CA TYR A 171 1.55 23.62 -0.73
C TYR A 171 0.45 23.26 0.27
N VAL A 172 -0.14 22.07 0.14
CA VAL A 172 -1.26 21.59 0.96
C VAL A 172 -0.88 20.29 1.64
N ALA A 173 -0.61 20.35 2.95
CA ALA A 173 -0.21 19.19 3.75
C ALA A 173 -1.08 19.06 5.01
N PRO A 174 -2.35 18.63 4.90
CA PRO A 174 -3.21 18.44 6.05
C PRO A 174 -2.70 17.32 6.94
N PHE A 175 -2.81 17.50 8.25
CA PHE A 175 -2.69 16.42 9.23
C PHE A 175 -4.00 15.64 9.30
N VAL A 176 -3.95 14.34 8.99
CA VAL A 176 -5.16 13.52 8.80
C VAL A 176 -5.11 12.21 9.56
N SER A 177 -6.20 11.90 10.24
CA SER A 177 -6.45 10.61 10.88
C SER A 177 -7.32 9.77 9.96
N LEU A 178 -6.71 9.08 8.98
CA LEU A 178 -7.46 8.37 7.95
C LEU A 178 -8.22 7.15 8.50
N ALA A 179 -7.83 6.62 9.66
CA ALA A 179 -8.56 5.57 10.37
C ALA A 179 -9.68 6.09 11.29
N ASP A 180 -9.93 7.40 11.34
CA ASP A 180 -10.96 8.03 12.18
C ASP A 180 -11.93 8.85 11.29
N PRO A 181 -12.91 8.19 10.64
CA PRO A 181 -13.83 8.85 9.70
C PRO A 181 -14.62 10.03 10.31
N PRO A 182 -15.05 10.03 11.59
CA PRO A 182 -15.72 11.17 12.19
C PRO A 182 -14.92 12.49 12.19
N VAL A 183 -13.60 12.45 12.39
CA VAL A 183 -12.76 13.67 12.49
C VAL A 183 -12.18 14.09 11.14
N LEU A 184 -11.98 13.14 10.23
CA LEU A 184 -11.30 13.33 8.95
C LEU A 184 -11.90 14.46 8.07
N PRO A 185 -13.24 14.63 7.93
CA PRO A 185 -13.80 15.74 7.15
C PRO A 185 -13.41 17.12 7.67
N LYS A 186 -13.31 17.29 9.00
CA LYS A 186 -12.91 18.57 9.60
C LYS A 186 -11.43 18.87 9.33
N GLN A 187 -10.58 17.86 9.43
CA GLN A 187 -9.14 17.97 9.14
C GLN A 187 -8.88 18.32 7.68
N LEU A 188 -9.54 17.61 6.76
CA LEU A 188 -9.41 17.86 5.33
C LEU A 188 -10.00 19.21 4.93
N HIS A 189 -11.16 19.58 5.48
CA HIS A 189 -11.75 20.91 5.23
C HIS A 189 -10.80 22.02 5.66
N ALA A 190 -10.24 21.92 6.86
CA ALA A 190 -9.29 22.89 7.38
C ALA A 190 -8.01 23.00 6.53
N GLY A 191 -7.53 21.88 5.98
CA GLY A 191 -6.34 21.89 5.12
C GLY A 191 -6.57 22.38 3.68
N PHE A 192 -7.79 22.24 3.16
CA PHE A 192 -8.10 22.58 1.76
C PHE A 192 -8.82 23.93 1.60
N LYS A 193 -9.45 24.48 2.64
CA LYS A 193 -10.26 25.71 2.55
C LYS A 193 -9.53 26.90 1.91
N ASP A 194 -8.23 27.05 2.15
CA ASP A 194 -7.43 28.17 1.63
C ASP A 194 -6.96 27.90 0.19
N ALA A 195 -6.79 26.63 -0.18
CA ALA A 195 -6.43 26.21 -1.53
C ALA A 195 -7.64 26.14 -2.47
N MET A 196 -8.85 25.95 -1.93
CA MET A 196 -10.10 25.79 -2.68
C MET A 196 -11.18 26.74 -2.13
N PRO A 197 -11.24 27.98 -2.65
CA PRO A 197 -12.26 28.94 -2.24
C PRO A 197 -13.68 28.39 -2.35
N GLY A 198 -14.52 28.73 -1.36
CA GLY A 198 -15.91 28.29 -1.28
C GLY A 198 -16.08 26.81 -0.92
N LEU A 199 -15.04 26.11 -0.46
CA LEU A 199 -15.16 24.72 0.00
C LEU A 199 -15.95 24.67 1.32
N THR A 200 -17.07 23.98 1.31
CA THR A 200 -17.89 23.76 2.50
C THR A 200 -17.52 22.46 3.20
N LEU A 201 -17.81 22.39 4.52
CA LEU A 201 -17.59 21.17 5.29
C LEU A 201 -18.50 20.03 4.81
N GLU A 202 -19.71 20.33 4.34
CA GLU A 202 -20.65 19.33 3.81
C GLU A 202 -20.16 18.72 2.49
N GLU A 203 -19.65 19.54 1.56
CA GLU A 203 -18.97 19.03 0.36
C GLU A 203 -17.79 18.15 0.72
N THR A 204 -16.98 18.57 1.71
CA THR A 204 -15.82 17.80 2.16
C THR A 204 -16.23 16.46 2.75
N ARG A 205 -17.30 16.41 3.56
CA ARG A 205 -17.83 15.15 4.12
C ARG A 205 -18.25 14.19 3.01
N ARG A 206 -19.04 14.66 2.04
CA ARG A 206 -19.45 13.82 0.90
C ARG A 206 -18.26 13.31 0.08
N ALA A 207 -17.22 14.14 -0.07
CA ALA A 207 -16.00 13.74 -0.76
C ALA A 207 -15.17 12.71 0.03
N VAL A 208 -15.12 12.81 1.36
CA VAL A 208 -14.49 11.80 2.22
C VAL A 208 -15.19 10.45 2.06
N ASP A 209 -16.52 10.42 2.09
CA ASP A 209 -17.28 9.19 1.88
C ASP A 209 -17.01 8.58 0.49
N ALA A 210 -16.87 9.43 -0.53
CA ALA A 210 -16.50 8.98 -1.88
C ALA A 210 -15.07 8.41 -1.93
N GLY A 211 -14.13 9.02 -1.22
CA GLY A 211 -12.76 8.52 -1.07
C GLY A 211 -12.72 7.15 -0.42
N PHE A 212 -13.43 6.94 0.69
CA PHE A 212 -13.48 5.62 1.34
C PHE A 212 -14.11 4.55 0.45
N ARG A 213 -15.22 4.86 -0.23
CA ARG A 213 -15.82 3.93 -1.20
C ARG A 213 -14.85 3.52 -2.30
N ALA A 214 -14.04 4.46 -2.82
CA ALA A 214 -13.04 4.17 -3.83
C ALA A 214 -11.92 3.26 -3.30
N LEU A 215 -11.43 3.52 -2.10
CA LEU A 215 -10.41 2.70 -1.44
C LEU A 215 -10.92 1.28 -1.14
N GLU A 216 -12.12 1.16 -0.55
CA GLU A 216 -12.72 -0.14 -0.24
C GLU A 216 -12.99 -0.98 -1.50
N ALA A 217 -13.45 -0.36 -2.58
CA ALA A 217 -13.67 -1.06 -3.84
C ALA A 217 -12.34 -1.56 -4.43
N TRP A 218 -11.28 -0.76 -4.33
CA TRP A 218 -9.94 -1.14 -4.75
C TRP A 218 -9.38 -2.31 -3.93
N ASP A 219 -9.42 -2.21 -2.61
CA ASP A 219 -8.89 -3.23 -1.71
C ASP A 219 -9.64 -4.55 -1.88
N ARG A 220 -10.97 -4.50 -1.99
CA ARG A 220 -11.79 -5.69 -2.25
C ARG A 220 -11.39 -6.39 -3.55
N ARG A 221 -11.19 -5.61 -4.62
CA ARG A 221 -10.76 -6.15 -5.92
C ARG A 221 -9.39 -6.83 -5.84
N LEU A 222 -8.44 -6.22 -5.14
CA LEU A 222 -7.10 -6.79 -4.99
C LEU A 222 -7.10 -8.04 -4.10
N ARG A 223 -7.88 -8.07 -3.03
CA ARG A 223 -8.03 -9.26 -2.17
C ARG A 223 -8.69 -10.41 -2.91
N ALA A 224 -9.76 -10.14 -3.66
CA ALA A 224 -10.39 -11.14 -4.53
C ALA A 224 -9.38 -11.71 -5.53
N ARG A 225 -8.55 -10.85 -6.15
CA ARG A 225 -7.50 -11.29 -7.06
C ARG A 225 -6.42 -12.15 -6.38
N SER A 226 -6.03 -11.82 -5.15
CA SER A 226 -5.11 -12.63 -4.35
C SER A 226 -5.70 -14.00 -4.01
N ARG A 227 -7.00 -14.06 -3.68
CA ARG A 227 -7.72 -15.33 -3.47
C ARG A 227 -7.73 -16.18 -4.73
N GLU A 228 -8.10 -15.60 -5.87
CA GLU A 228 -8.07 -16.27 -7.18
C GLU A 228 -6.67 -16.84 -7.50
N LEU A 229 -5.61 -16.10 -7.17
CA LEU A 229 -4.23 -16.56 -7.38
C LEU A 229 -3.89 -17.75 -6.49
N LEU A 230 -4.32 -17.74 -5.23
CA LEU A 230 -4.16 -18.86 -4.30
C LEU A 230 -4.94 -20.08 -4.76
N GLU A 231 -6.19 -19.93 -5.22
CA GLU A 231 -6.97 -21.01 -5.81
C GLU A 231 -6.31 -21.62 -7.05
N GLN A 232 -5.72 -20.79 -7.91
CA GLN A 232 -4.96 -21.28 -9.08
C GLN A 232 -3.73 -22.07 -8.63
N CYS A 233 -3.00 -21.59 -7.62
CA CYS A 233 -1.88 -22.32 -7.03
C CYS A 233 -2.33 -23.65 -6.42
N ALA A 234 -3.50 -23.66 -5.77
CA ALA A 234 -4.12 -24.83 -5.18
C ALA A 234 -4.49 -25.90 -6.21
N ARG A 235 -5.26 -25.52 -7.24
CA ARG A 235 -5.67 -26.43 -8.32
C ARG A 235 -4.47 -26.96 -9.12
N ALA A 236 -3.46 -26.12 -9.33
CA ALA A 236 -2.26 -26.50 -10.06
C ALA A 236 -1.20 -27.22 -9.21
N GLN A 237 -1.39 -27.30 -7.88
CA GLN A 237 -0.40 -27.81 -6.93
C GLN A 237 0.98 -27.13 -7.09
N ARG A 238 0.97 -25.80 -7.28
CA ARG A 238 2.17 -24.99 -7.48
C ARG A 238 2.40 -24.03 -6.31
N PRO A 239 3.66 -23.73 -5.97
CA PRO A 239 3.96 -22.74 -4.95
C PRO A 239 3.74 -21.31 -5.44
N CYS A 240 3.43 -20.43 -4.50
CA CYS A 240 3.50 -18.99 -4.63
C CYS A 240 4.44 -18.40 -3.55
N ILE A 241 4.79 -17.13 -3.76
CA ILE A 241 5.66 -16.35 -2.89
C ILE A 241 4.83 -15.26 -2.23
N LEU A 242 5.02 -15.04 -0.93
CA LEU A 242 4.48 -13.88 -0.23
C LEU A 242 5.56 -12.83 -0.02
N VAL A 243 5.31 -11.61 -0.46
CA VAL A 243 6.13 -10.44 -0.13
C VAL A 243 5.61 -9.82 1.16
N LEU A 244 6.47 -9.81 2.19
CA LEU A 244 6.28 -9.07 3.43
C LEU A 244 7.10 -7.78 3.36
N ALA A 245 6.42 -6.68 3.04
CA ALA A 245 7.06 -5.40 2.80
C ALA A 245 6.10 -4.28 3.19
N ARG A 246 6.61 -3.05 3.27
CA ARG A 246 5.77 -1.84 3.31
C ARG A 246 5.22 -1.51 1.92
N PRO A 247 4.04 -0.86 1.80
CA PRO A 247 3.40 -0.58 0.51
C PRO A 247 4.30 0.15 -0.49
N TYR A 248 5.15 1.06 0.00
CA TYR A 248 6.05 1.83 -0.85
C TYR A 248 7.16 1.01 -1.52
N HIS A 249 7.39 -0.25 -1.12
CA HIS A 249 8.32 -1.12 -1.84
C HIS A 249 7.75 -1.58 -3.19
N MET A 250 6.50 -1.25 -3.52
CA MET A 250 6.00 -1.40 -4.89
C MET A 250 6.59 -0.35 -5.85
N ASP A 251 7.30 0.66 -5.34
CA ASP A 251 8.07 1.61 -6.14
C ASP A 251 9.35 0.94 -6.69
N PRO A 252 9.58 0.91 -8.02
CA PRO A 252 10.78 0.33 -8.63
C PRO A 252 12.11 0.90 -8.12
N GLY A 253 12.15 2.16 -7.68
CA GLY A 253 13.35 2.78 -7.12
C GLY A 253 13.65 2.39 -5.67
N ILE A 254 12.66 1.78 -4.99
CA ILE A 254 12.76 1.38 -3.57
C ILE A 254 12.75 -0.15 -3.45
N GLY A 255 11.79 -0.82 -4.07
CA GLY A 255 11.64 -2.28 -4.05
C GLY A 255 12.54 -3.04 -5.02
N HIS A 256 13.10 -2.35 -6.01
CA HIS A 256 13.94 -2.92 -7.08
C HIS A 256 13.28 -4.02 -7.91
N GLU A 257 11.95 -4.07 -7.95
CA GLU A 257 11.16 -4.98 -8.79
C GLU A 257 11.50 -6.47 -8.59
N ILE A 258 11.95 -6.84 -7.38
CA ILE A 258 12.37 -8.21 -7.03
C ILE A 258 11.22 -9.19 -7.28
N GLU A 259 9.98 -8.78 -7.03
CA GLU A 259 8.78 -9.54 -7.31
C GLU A 259 8.59 -9.81 -8.80
N THR A 260 8.91 -8.84 -9.68
CA THR A 260 8.82 -9.00 -11.13
C THR A 260 9.84 -10.01 -11.62
N ASP A 261 11.07 -9.98 -11.09
CA ASP A 261 12.11 -10.96 -11.40
C ASP A 261 11.72 -12.38 -10.97
N LEU A 262 11.06 -12.53 -9.81
CA LEU A 262 10.54 -13.81 -9.33
C LEU A 262 9.36 -14.31 -10.19
N GLN A 263 8.48 -13.40 -10.62
CA GLN A 263 7.38 -13.72 -11.53
C GLN A 263 7.87 -14.16 -12.91
N ALA A 264 8.93 -13.52 -13.43
CA ALA A 264 9.56 -13.92 -14.69
C ALA A 264 10.11 -15.36 -14.64
N ARG A 265 10.41 -15.88 -13.44
CA ARG A 265 10.80 -17.28 -13.21
C ARG A 265 9.62 -18.24 -13.02
N GLY A 266 8.38 -17.75 -13.17
CA GLY A 266 7.18 -18.57 -13.14
C GLY A 266 6.56 -18.78 -11.75
N TYR A 267 6.94 -17.95 -10.77
CA TYR A 267 6.35 -17.99 -9.42
C TYR A 267 5.32 -16.88 -9.23
N PRO A 268 4.04 -17.21 -8.96
CA PRO A 268 3.06 -16.23 -8.53
C PRO A 268 3.50 -15.50 -7.25
N VAL A 269 3.28 -14.19 -7.18
CA VAL A 269 3.65 -13.36 -6.01
C VAL A 269 2.42 -12.67 -5.44
N LEU A 270 2.27 -12.77 -4.13
CA LEU A 270 1.26 -12.10 -3.31
C LEU A 270 1.91 -11.01 -2.46
N TRP A 271 1.14 -9.99 -2.09
CA TRP A 271 1.57 -8.92 -1.18
C TRP A 271 0.71 -8.94 0.08
N ALA A 272 1.34 -8.78 1.25
CA ALA A 272 0.69 -8.88 2.56
C ALA A 272 -0.56 -7.98 2.70
N GLN A 273 -0.50 -6.77 2.15
CA GLN A 273 -1.57 -5.77 2.18
C GLN A 273 -2.87 -6.25 1.53
N HIS A 274 -2.75 -7.17 0.57
CA HIS A 274 -3.83 -7.60 -0.30
C HIS A 274 -4.14 -9.09 -0.14
N LEU A 275 -3.64 -9.72 0.92
CA LEU A 275 -4.00 -11.10 1.25
C LEU A 275 -5.52 -11.21 1.46
N PRO A 276 -6.15 -12.33 1.08
CA PRO A 276 -7.56 -12.55 1.34
C PRO A 276 -7.86 -12.51 2.83
N THR A 277 -9.05 -12.00 3.14
CA THR A 277 -9.60 -11.92 4.51
C THR A 277 -10.97 -12.56 4.60
N ASP A 278 -11.27 -13.47 3.68
CA ASP A 278 -12.53 -14.20 3.61
C ASP A 278 -12.65 -15.16 4.79
N ASP A 279 -13.81 -15.14 5.46
CA ASP A 279 -14.05 -15.87 6.71
C ASP A 279 -13.81 -17.38 6.56
N ASP A 280 -14.23 -17.97 5.44
CA ASP A 280 -14.06 -19.40 5.16
C ASP A 280 -12.57 -19.82 5.21
N LEU A 281 -11.71 -19.03 4.58
CA LEU A 281 -10.28 -19.28 4.53
C LEU A 281 -9.62 -19.01 5.88
N LEU A 282 -9.97 -17.91 6.53
CA LEU A 282 -9.40 -17.52 7.81
C LEU A 282 -9.76 -18.50 8.92
N HIS A 283 -11.02 -18.92 9.01
CA HIS A 283 -11.45 -19.91 9.99
C HIS A 283 -10.82 -21.28 9.73
N TRP A 284 -10.75 -21.70 8.46
CA TRP A 284 -10.02 -22.93 8.09
C TRP A 284 -8.56 -22.90 8.56
N MET A 285 -7.88 -21.76 8.47
CA MET A 285 -6.47 -21.63 8.88
C MET A 285 -6.26 -21.52 10.40
N PHE A 286 -7.15 -20.83 11.12
CA PHE A 286 -6.86 -20.32 12.46
C PHE A 286 -7.74 -20.89 13.58
N ASP A 287 -8.81 -21.63 13.27
CA ASP A 287 -9.76 -22.11 14.30
C ASP A 287 -9.13 -23.04 15.33
N ALA A 288 -8.14 -23.85 14.94
CA ALA A 288 -7.41 -24.70 15.89
C ALA A 288 -6.67 -23.87 16.95
N ASP A 289 -6.09 -22.72 16.56
CA ASP A 289 -5.39 -21.82 17.48
C ASP A 289 -6.38 -21.05 18.37
N ILE A 290 -7.56 -20.72 17.84
CA ILE A 290 -8.65 -20.08 18.59
C ILE A 290 -9.20 -21.05 19.64
N ALA A 291 -9.48 -22.30 19.24
CA ALA A 291 -9.97 -23.34 20.14
C ALA A 291 -8.96 -23.69 21.24
N ALA A 292 -7.65 -23.63 20.92
CA ALA A 292 -6.58 -23.79 21.90
C ALA A 292 -6.37 -22.56 22.81
N GLY A 293 -7.04 -21.44 22.53
CA GLY A 293 -6.93 -20.21 23.31
C GLY A 293 -5.62 -19.43 23.08
N HIS A 294 -4.86 -19.74 22.02
CA HIS A 294 -3.64 -19.01 21.67
C HIS A 294 -3.94 -17.61 21.13
N ILE A 295 -5.05 -17.47 20.41
CA ILE A 295 -5.48 -16.23 19.76
C ILE A 295 -6.99 -16.06 19.92
N ARG A 296 -7.49 -14.81 19.83
CA ARG A 296 -8.92 -14.51 19.99
C ARG A 296 -9.70 -14.44 18.67
N SER A 297 -8.99 -14.28 17.56
CA SER A 297 -9.53 -14.09 16.21
C SER A 297 -8.45 -14.46 15.18
N PRO A 298 -8.80 -14.86 13.95
CA PRO A 298 -7.83 -15.06 12.86
C PRO A 298 -7.00 -13.81 12.53
N LEU A 299 -7.50 -12.62 12.90
CA LEU A 299 -6.83 -11.33 12.71
C LEU A 299 -6.02 -10.88 13.93
N ASP A 300 -6.05 -11.64 15.03
CA ASP A 300 -5.30 -11.34 16.25
C ASP A 300 -3.81 -11.68 16.06
N ILE A 301 -2.93 -10.76 16.49
CA ILE A 301 -1.47 -10.92 16.46
C ILE A 301 -0.83 -10.74 17.83
N HIS A 302 -1.62 -10.60 18.90
CA HIS A 302 -1.12 -10.32 20.24
C HIS A 302 -0.19 -11.41 20.77
N ASP A 303 -0.39 -12.66 20.35
CA ASP A 303 0.44 -13.83 20.66
C ASP A 303 1.91 -13.67 20.22
N VAL A 304 2.13 -13.00 19.08
CA VAL A 304 3.49 -12.79 18.52
C VAL A 304 3.95 -11.33 18.62
N TRP A 305 3.03 -10.40 18.87
CA TRP A 305 3.31 -8.96 18.88
C TRP A 305 2.37 -8.16 19.79
N PRO A 306 2.69 -8.08 21.09
CA PRO A 306 1.90 -7.31 22.04
C PRO A 306 1.85 -5.80 21.72
N SER A 307 2.93 -5.26 21.15
CA SER A 307 3.08 -3.83 20.82
C SER A 307 2.48 -3.46 19.45
N SER A 308 1.23 -3.86 19.20
CA SER A 308 0.56 -3.74 17.89
C SER A 308 0.01 -2.34 17.58
N TYR A 309 0.89 -1.32 17.59
CA TYR A 309 0.51 0.08 17.36
C TYR A 309 0.64 0.57 15.92
N SER A 310 1.48 -0.07 15.11
CA SER A 310 1.88 0.43 13.78
C SER A 310 1.19 -0.37 12.68
N ALA A 311 0.42 0.30 11.83
CA ALA A 311 -0.42 -0.32 10.80
C ALA A 311 0.36 -1.35 9.95
N ASN A 312 1.40 -0.87 9.25
CA ASN A 312 2.18 -1.72 8.35
C ASN A 312 2.96 -2.81 9.10
N THR A 313 3.41 -2.54 10.33
CA THR A 313 4.10 -3.55 11.15
C THR A 313 3.15 -4.67 11.53
N ASN A 314 1.93 -4.32 11.96
CA ASN A 314 0.90 -5.27 12.32
C ASN A 314 0.55 -6.17 11.12
N GLU A 315 0.39 -5.58 9.93
CA GLU A 315 0.11 -6.32 8.69
C GLU A 315 1.24 -7.25 8.26
N ILE A 316 2.51 -6.84 8.46
CA ILE A 316 3.67 -7.71 8.19
C ILE A 316 3.64 -8.94 9.09
N LEU A 317 3.33 -8.79 10.39
CA LEU A 317 3.28 -9.92 11.31
C LEU A 317 2.09 -10.82 11.09
N TRP A 318 0.93 -10.24 10.79
CA TRP A 318 -0.22 -11.02 10.39
C TRP A 318 0.05 -11.80 9.09
N GLY A 319 0.69 -11.16 8.11
CA GLY A 319 1.12 -11.81 6.87
C GLY A 319 2.09 -12.98 7.11
N ALA A 320 2.99 -12.87 8.08
CA ALA A 320 3.86 -13.97 8.49
C ALA A 320 3.05 -15.15 9.07
N LYS A 321 2.06 -14.88 9.93
CA LYS A 321 1.16 -15.90 10.47
C LYS A 321 0.32 -16.57 9.37
N PHE A 322 -0.15 -15.78 8.40
CA PHE A 322 -0.86 -16.27 7.23
C PHE A 322 0.03 -17.21 6.40
N ALA A 323 1.24 -16.77 6.05
CA ALA A 323 2.20 -17.58 5.30
C ALA A 323 2.56 -18.89 6.00
N ALA A 324 2.71 -18.87 7.33
CA ALA A 324 3.03 -20.06 8.11
C ALA A 324 1.97 -21.18 7.96
N ARG A 325 0.71 -20.81 7.74
CA ARG A 325 -0.42 -21.75 7.65
C ARG A 325 -0.83 -22.07 6.21
N MET A 326 -0.74 -21.10 5.29
CA MET A 326 -1.17 -21.29 3.91
C MET A 326 -0.25 -22.27 3.16
N PRO A 327 -0.74 -23.45 2.72
CA PRO A 327 0.12 -24.48 2.14
C PRO A 327 0.90 -24.04 0.92
N TRP A 328 0.23 -23.34 -0.01
CA TRP A 328 0.83 -22.93 -1.28
C TRP A 328 1.78 -21.73 -1.16
N ILE A 329 1.83 -21.04 -0.01
CA ILE A 329 2.87 -20.06 0.25
C ILE A 329 4.11 -20.83 0.72
N ALA A 330 5.00 -21.18 -0.21
CA ALA A 330 6.20 -21.97 0.07
C ALA A 330 7.44 -21.10 0.35
N CYS A 331 7.37 -19.81 0.04
CA CYS A 331 8.46 -18.85 0.26
C CYS A 331 7.91 -17.49 0.67
N VAL A 332 8.58 -16.87 1.63
CA VAL A 332 8.36 -15.49 2.05
C VAL A 332 9.59 -14.67 1.70
N VAL A 333 9.38 -13.55 1.01
CA VAL A 333 10.39 -12.54 0.72
C VAL A 333 10.10 -11.30 1.56
N ARG A 334 10.99 -10.97 2.50
CA ARG A 334 10.90 -9.77 3.34
C ARG A 334 11.70 -8.64 2.69
N LEU A 335 11.08 -7.49 2.43
CA LEU A 335 11.77 -6.28 1.92
C LEU A 335 11.77 -5.17 2.97
N ALA A 336 12.94 -4.68 3.34
CA ALA A 336 13.07 -3.62 4.32
C ALA A 336 14.10 -2.57 3.89
N SER A 337 13.65 -1.33 3.83
CA SER A 337 14.45 -0.16 3.47
C SER A 337 15.55 0.16 4.48
N TYR A 338 16.58 0.82 3.96
CA TYR A 338 17.68 1.43 4.68
C TYR A 338 17.19 2.32 5.81
N GLU A 339 17.73 2.08 7.01
CA GLU A 339 17.42 2.81 8.24
C GLU A 339 15.93 2.80 8.63
N CYS A 340 15.18 1.78 8.23
CA CYS A 340 13.79 1.63 8.66
C CYS A 340 13.70 1.13 10.11
N GLY A 341 13.72 2.07 11.07
CA GLY A 341 13.67 1.75 12.50
C GLY A 341 12.43 0.96 12.95
N MET A 342 11.30 1.10 12.25
CA MET A 342 10.07 0.34 12.54
C MET A 342 10.14 -1.12 12.07
N ASP A 343 11.03 -1.45 11.13
CA ASP A 343 11.23 -2.82 10.64
C ASP A 343 12.24 -3.59 11.48
N GLN A 344 13.22 -2.90 12.06
CA GLN A 344 14.27 -3.50 12.90
C GLN A 344 13.74 -4.48 13.96
N PRO A 345 12.74 -4.14 14.80
CA PRO A 345 12.27 -5.07 15.83
C PRO A 345 11.38 -6.19 15.27
N THR A 346 10.99 -6.11 13.99
CA THR A 346 10.09 -7.10 13.35
C THR A 346 10.85 -8.25 12.68
N TYR A 347 12.15 -8.12 12.44
CA TYR A 347 12.91 -9.15 11.71
C TYR A 347 12.89 -10.50 12.42
N SER A 348 13.29 -10.54 13.69
CA SER A 348 13.37 -11.77 14.47
C SER A 348 12.01 -12.48 14.60
N PRO A 349 10.90 -11.81 14.99
CA PRO A 349 9.61 -12.50 15.08
C PRO A 349 9.10 -12.97 13.71
N VAL A 350 9.21 -12.17 12.64
CA VAL A 350 8.79 -12.60 11.29
C VAL A 350 9.57 -13.84 10.86
N GLN A 351 10.90 -13.80 10.94
CA GLN A 351 11.75 -14.91 10.54
C GLN A 351 11.40 -16.17 11.35
N ALA A 352 11.27 -16.04 12.67
CA ALA A 352 10.93 -17.16 13.54
C ALA A 352 9.56 -17.78 13.19
N ILE A 353 8.53 -16.98 12.92
CA ILE A 353 7.20 -17.47 12.53
C ILE A 353 7.28 -18.25 11.22
N VAL A 354 7.95 -17.68 10.21
CA VAL A 354 8.02 -18.29 8.87
C VAL A 354 8.87 -19.56 8.89
N GLU A 355 10.07 -19.53 9.44
CA GLU A 355 10.99 -20.68 9.41
C GLU A 355 10.49 -21.85 10.25
N ARG A 356 9.82 -21.60 11.39
CA ARG A 356 9.22 -22.66 12.22
C ARG A 356 8.13 -23.45 11.49
N SER A 357 7.45 -22.83 10.54
CA SER A 357 6.48 -23.51 9.67
C SER A 357 7.12 -24.37 8.57
N GLY A 358 8.44 -24.35 8.44
CA GLY A 358 9.18 -24.97 7.34
C GLY A 358 9.12 -24.18 6.02
N THR A 359 8.46 -23.01 6.00
CA THR A 359 8.42 -22.11 4.83
C THR A 359 9.78 -21.49 4.60
N LEU A 360 10.19 -21.34 3.34
CA LEU A 360 11.43 -20.64 3.01
C LEU A 360 11.32 -19.15 3.37
N PHE A 361 12.37 -18.58 3.97
CA PHE A 361 12.44 -17.18 4.31
C PHE A 361 13.69 -16.54 3.69
N PHE A 362 13.48 -15.47 2.92
CA PHE A 362 14.56 -14.66 2.35
C PHE A 362 14.33 -13.19 2.67
N SER A 363 15.36 -12.49 3.13
CA SER A 363 15.25 -11.10 3.57
C SER A 363 16.18 -10.16 2.80
N PHE A 364 15.64 -9.12 2.19
CA PHE A 364 16.36 -8.02 1.56
C PHE A 364 16.34 -6.83 2.51
N GLN A 365 17.37 -6.74 3.33
CA GLN A 365 17.58 -5.66 4.29
C GLN A 365 18.39 -4.54 3.64
N ASP A 366 18.09 -3.30 4.03
CA ASP A 366 18.74 -2.10 3.53
C ASP A 366 18.78 -2.05 1.99
N LEU A 367 17.72 -2.59 1.35
CA LEU A 367 17.78 -2.91 -0.07
C LEU A 367 17.96 -1.69 -0.96
N ASP A 368 17.53 -0.52 -0.49
CA ASP A 368 17.50 0.76 -1.21
C ASP A 368 18.63 1.71 -0.78
N ALA A 369 19.55 1.27 0.09
CA ALA A 369 20.78 2.01 0.39
C ALA A 369 21.64 2.20 -0.87
N THR A 370 21.61 1.20 -1.75
CA THR A 370 22.23 1.19 -3.08
C THR A 370 21.31 0.43 -4.04
N LYS A 371 21.65 0.35 -5.33
CA LYS A 371 20.95 -0.51 -6.30
C LYS A 371 21.83 -1.68 -6.78
N PRO A 372 22.09 -2.71 -5.94
CA PRO A 372 23.06 -3.76 -6.25
C PRO A 372 22.46 -4.84 -7.17
N ALA A 373 22.20 -4.51 -8.44
CA ALA A 373 21.51 -5.39 -9.39
C ALA A 373 22.11 -6.80 -9.50
N GLY A 374 23.44 -6.92 -9.49
CA GLY A 374 24.12 -8.23 -9.53
C GLY A 374 23.82 -9.11 -8.31
N SER A 375 23.83 -8.52 -7.11
CA SER A 375 23.50 -9.23 -5.86
C SER A 375 22.04 -9.65 -5.85
N VAL A 376 21.12 -8.75 -6.23
CA VAL A 376 19.68 -9.07 -6.34
C VAL A 376 19.45 -10.25 -7.27
N LYS A 377 20.07 -10.25 -8.47
CA LYS A 377 19.94 -11.33 -9.44
C LYS A 377 20.34 -12.70 -8.88
N ILE A 378 21.50 -12.79 -8.21
CA ILE A 378 21.98 -14.04 -7.60
C ILE A 378 21.01 -14.55 -6.52
N ARG A 379 20.45 -13.64 -5.72
CA ARG A 379 19.48 -14.00 -4.67
C ARG A 379 18.16 -14.48 -5.26
N VAL A 380 17.66 -13.85 -6.31
CA VAL A 380 16.48 -14.32 -7.06
C VAL A 380 16.72 -15.72 -7.65
N GLU A 381 17.90 -15.96 -8.25
CA GLU A 381 18.30 -17.28 -8.75
C GLU A 381 18.29 -18.34 -7.64
N THR A 382 18.82 -17.97 -6.49
CA THR A 382 18.86 -18.82 -5.29
C THR A 382 17.44 -19.15 -4.81
N ILE A 383 16.57 -18.15 -4.69
CA ILE A 383 15.16 -18.33 -4.29
C ILE A 383 14.46 -19.30 -5.25
N ALA A 384 14.62 -19.10 -6.56
CA ALA A 384 14.01 -19.95 -7.57
C ALA A 384 14.50 -21.40 -7.51
N HIS A 385 15.80 -21.62 -7.25
CA HIS A 385 16.37 -22.95 -7.07
C HIS A 385 15.79 -23.68 -5.85
N TYR A 386 15.73 -23.02 -4.69
CA TYR A 386 15.17 -23.62 -3.48
C TYR A 386 13.67 -23.87 -3.58
N LEU A 387 12.92 -22.97 -4.24
CA LEU A 387 11.51 -23.20 -4.52
C LEU A 387 11.29 -24.44 -5.40
N GLY A 388 12.10 -24.62 -6.45
CA GLY A 388 11.99 -25.78 -7.35
C GLY A 388 12.27 -27.12 -6.67
N THR A 389 13.08 -27.12 -5.61
CA THR A 389 13.51 -28.35 -4.91
C THR A 389 12.74 -28.63 -3.62
N ARG A 390 12.35 -27.59 -2.87
CA ARG A 390 11.74 -27.75 -1.53
C ARG A 390 10.25 -27.46 -1.47
N ALA A 391 9.68 -26.77 -2.45
CA ALA A 391 8.27 -26.39 -2.38
C ALA A 391 7.30 -27.60 -2.25
N PRO A 392 7.47 -28.72 -2.98
CA PRO A 392 6.56 -29.87 -2.85
C PRO A 392 6.51 -30.41 -1.42
N ASP A 393 7.67 -30.56 -0.77
CA ASP A 393 7.77 -31.03 0.62
C ASP A 393 7.13 -30.05 1.61
N ILE A 394 7.31 -28.73 1.39
CA ILE A 394 6.71 -27.69 2.23
C ILE A 394 5.18 -27.74 2.13
N ILE A 395 4.66 -27.81 0.91
CA ILE A 395 3.21 -27.88 0.64
C ILE A 395 2.62 -29.14 1.30
N ALA A 396 3.26 -30.31 1.10
CA ALA A 396 2.81 -31.58 1.66
C ALA A 396 2.79 -31.55 3.21
N LYS A 397 3.84 -31.01 3.84
CA LYS A 397 3.90 -30.88 5.31
C LYS A 397 2.80 -29.98 5.85
N LYS A 398 2.54 -28.84 5.21
CA LYS A 398 1.48 -27.91 5.65
C LYS A 398 0.07 -28.50 5.47
N LEU A 399 -0.18 -29.20 4.36
CA LEU A 399 -1.44 -29.91 4.17
C LEU A 399 -1.65 -31.03 5.21
N ALA A 400 -0.57 -31.70 5.63
CA ALA A 400 -0.67 -32.73 6.67
C ALA A 400 -1.03 -32.18 8.07
N VAL A 401 -0.75 -30.90 8.34
CA VAL A 401 -1.10 -30.23 9.61
C VAL A 401 -2.59 -29.93 9.70
N ASN A 402 -3.25 -29.62 8.57
CA ASN A 402 -4.68 -29.37 8.52
C ASN A 402 -5.36 -30.32 7.52
N PRO A 403 -5.81 -31.51 7.97
CA PRO A 403 -6.37 -32.52 7.09
C PRO A 403 -7.80 -32.21 6.61
N SER A 404 -8.42 -31.14 7.13
CA SER A 404 -9.74 -30.70 6.67
C SER A 404 -9.67 -30.16 5.24
N ALA A 405 -10.74 -30.34 4.47
CA ALA A 405 -10.81 -29.90 3.09
C ALA A 405 -10.55 -28.39 2.98
N CYS A 406 -9.54 -28.01 2.21
CA CYS A 406 -9.16 -26.61 2.05
C CYS A 406 -10.15 -25.90 1.09
N PRO A 407 -10.75 -24.76 1.47
CA PRO A 407 -11.73 -24.04 0.65
C PRO A 407 -11.16 -23.47 -0.66
N LEU A 408 -9.83 -23.52 -0.86
CA LEU A 408 -9.19 -23.13 -2.12
C LEU A 408 -9.19 -24.26 -3.18
N ILE A 409 -9.41 -25.51 -2.77
CA ILE A 409 -9.44 -26.68 -3.66
C ILE A 409 -10.88 -27.01 -4.06
N GLU A 410 -11.79 -26.96 -3.10
CA GLU A 410 -13.22 -27.18 -3.30
C GLU A 410 -13.91 -25.81 -3.41
N PRO A 411 -14.41 -25.41 -4.60
CA PRO A 411 -15.21 -24.20 -4.68
C PRO A 411 -16.51 -24.39 -3.86
N PRO A 412 -17.06 -23.30 -3.29
CA PRO A 412 -18.31 -23.33 -2.52
C PRO A 412 -19.51 -23.82 -3.34
#